data_AF-A0A7S2CLA9-F1
#
_entry.id   AF-A0A7S2CLA9-F1
#
_cell.length_a   1.000
_cell.length_b   1.000
_cell.length_c   1.000
_cell.angle_alpha   90.00
_cell.angle_beta   90.00
_cell.angle_gamma   90.00
#
_symmetry.space_group_name_H-M   'P 1'
#
loop_
_entity.id
_entity.type
_entity.pdbx_description
1 polymer ?
#
loop_
_entity_poly.entity_id
_entity_poly.type
_entity_poly.pdbx_seq_one_letter_code
_entity_poly.pdbx_strand_id
1 'polypeptide(L)'
;GTNALHRCRGAGRRARFQLTMLSVPSMACLSANPPFEVDGRPLFGRHRPPLSAALDFARYTKPECAAGGSALDVGARGAAETSEILSAGFHAIAIECQPDEYTRLHEHWRYDKNVTLLNMCASNDGPEIKTLYNAEGATTLQRGTLNHAGERIRHAAAVRKTVSVIAIPLDRLLWAHRTGVAGRASSDLVPAKGMVHPVCAIKADVQGFETAVLQGLTETLRRYRPVIYYEFEYRFAFSFGTKRFIESLGLGYMCLPDEQVTVERSPL
;
A
#
# COMPACT_ATOMS: atom_id res chain seq x y z
N GLY A 1 49.60 1.87 -28.94
CA GLY A 1 49.96 1.42 -27.60
C GLY A 1 48.70 1.10 -26.84
N THR A 2 48.63 -0.13 -26.34
CA THR A 2 47.78 -0.67 -25.26
C THR A 2 46.24 -0.53 -25.32
N ASN A 3 45.64 -1.69 -25.59
CA ASN A 3 44.28 -2.17 -25.31
C ASN A 3 43.76 -1.89 -23.88
N ALA A 4 42.43 -1.79 -23.74
CA ALA A 4 41.67 -2.71 -22.89
C ALA A 4 40.15 -2.65 -23.21
N LEU A 5 39.67 -3.72 -23.83
CA LEU A 5 38.26 -4.10 -23.98
C LEU A 5 37.79 -4.80 -22.70
N HIS A 6 36.57 -4.50 -22.23
CA HIS A 6 35.76 -5.50 -21.54
C HIS A 6 34.38 -5.59 -22.21
N ARG A 7 34.24 -6.63 -23.04
CA ARG A 7 32.95 -7.17 -23.50
C ARG A 7 32.44 -8.13 -22.43
N CYS A 8 31.20 -7.95 -21.98
CA CYS A 8 30.38 -9.06 -21.51
C CYS A 8 29.34 -9.39 -22.59
N ARG A 9 29.51 -10.55 -23.24
CA ARG A 9 28.46 -11.21 -24.02
C ARG A 9 27.77 -12.21 -23.09
N GLY A 10 26.48 -12.04 -22.88
CA GLY A 10 25.60 -13.05 -22.31
C GLY A 10 24.34 -13.13 -23.16
N ALA A 11 24.15 -14.28 -23.82
CA ALA A 11 23.00 -14.57 -24.68
C ALA A 11 21.75 -14.85 -23.84
N GLY A 12 20.60 -14.28 -24.22
CA GLY A 12 19.33 -14.56 -23.58
C GLY A 12 18.19 -13.73 -24.18
N ARG A 13 17.37 -14.40 -25.01
CA ARG A 13 16.12 -13.99 -25.66
C ARG A 13 15.53 -12.62 -25.25
N ARG A 14 15.59 -11.64 -26.16
CA ARG A 14 14.72 -10.45 -26.12
C ARG A 14 13.37 -10.80 -26.75
N ALA A 15 12.29 -10.75 -25.97
CA ALA A 15 10.96 -10.59 -26.54
C ALA A 15 10.89 -9.19 -27.17
N ARG A 16 10.75 -9.13 -28.50
CA ARG A 16 10.38 -7.89 -29.20
C ARG A 16 8.86 -7.78 -29.08
N PHE A 17 8.37 -6.84 -28.27
CA PHE A 17 7.01 -6.36 -28.42
C PHE A 17 6.99 -5.41 -29.62
N GLN A 18 6.30 -5.83 -30.66
CA GLN A 18 6.01 -5.04 -31.84
C GLN A 18 4.76 -4.21 -31.52
N LEU A 19 4.96 -2.92 -31.24
CA LEU A 19 3.87 -1.98 -31.02
C LEU A 19 3.27 -1.63 -32.38
N THR A 20 2.20 -2.33 -32.78
CA THR A 20 1.41 -1.93 -33.95
C THR A 20 0.55 -0.75 -33.54
N MET A 21 0.93 0.46 -33.97
CA MET A 21 0.02 1.61 -33.90
C MET A 21 -1.13 1.35 -34.87
N LEU A 22 -2.33 1.10 -34.35
CA LEU A 22 -3.56 1.31 -35.08
C LEU A 22 -4.05 2.71 -34.74
N SER A 23 -3.85 3.62 -35.69
CA SER A 23 -4.47 4.94 -35.71
C SER A 23 -5.96 4.81 -35.98
N VAL A 24 -6.80 5.40 -35.13
CA VAL A 24 -8.22 5.69 -35.40
C VAL A 24 -8.48 7.12 -34.92
N PRO A 25 -9.35 7.90 -35.59
CA PRO A 25 -9.21 9.33 -35.69
C PRO A 25 -9.80 10.10 -34.51
N SER A 26 -9.25 11.30 -34.33
CA SER A 26 -9.76 12.40 -33.52
C SER A 26 -11.27 12.62 -33.71
N MET A 27 -12.02 12.62 -32.60
CA MET A 27 -13.29 13.34 -32.50
C MET A 27 -13.34 14.11 -31.17
N ALA A 28 -13.78 15.36 -31.29
CA ALA A 28 -13.70 16.41 -30.31
C ALA A 28 -14.80 16.35 -29.24
N CYS A 29 -14.44 16.89 -28.07
CA CYS A 29 -15.23 17.64 -27.08
C CYS A 29 -16.72 17.30 -26.92
N LEU A 30 -17.08 16.77 -25.74
CA LEU A 30 -18.24 17.24 -24.99
C LEU A 30 -17.92 17.32 -23.48
N SER A 31 -18.18 18.52 -22.95
CA SER A 31 -18.27 18.91 -21.54
C SER A 31 -19.24 18.03 -20.75
N ALA A 32 -18.93 17.74 -19.47
CA ALA A 32 -19.86 17.94 -18.35
C ALA A 32 -19.23 17.61 -16.98
N ASN A 33 -19.11 18.66 -16.15
CA ASN A 33 -19.13 18.74 -14.69
C ASN A 33 -17.97 18.15 -13.84
N PRO A 34 -17.26 18.98 -13.04
CA PRO A 34 -16.46 18.48 -11.93
C PRO A 34 -17.39 17.99 -10.79
N PRO A 35 -17.11 16.85 -10.13
CA PRO A 35 -17.89 16.44 -8.98
C PRO A 35 -17.44 17.22 -7.74
N PHE A 36 -18.41 17.97 -7.18
CA PHE A 36 -18.58 18.35 -5.77
C PHE A 36 -17.49 19.22 -5.10
N GLU A 37 -17.71 20.53 -5.12
CA GLU A 37 -17.47 21.38 -3.94
C GLU A 37 -18.62 21.16 -2.95
N VAL A 38 -18.31 20.82 -1.71
CA VAL A 38 -19.21 21.07 -0.57
C VAL A 38 -18.54 22.17 0.25
N ASP A 39 -19.19 23.33 0.33
CA ASP A 39 -18.87 24.46 1.20
C ASP A 39 -17.56 25.24 0.97
N GLY A 40 -16.99 25.25 -0.24
CA GLY A 40 -15.90 26.19 -0.60
C GLY A 40 -14.63 26.06 0.27
N ARG A 41 -14.49 24.95 1.00
CA ARG A 41 -13.26 24.58 1.70
C ARG A 41 -12.52 23.57 0.82
N PRO A 42 -11.18 23.67 0.69
CA PRO A 42 -10.43 22.59 0.09
C PRO A 42 -10.71 21.32 0.89
N LEU A 43 -11.44 20.36 0.28
CA LEU A 43 -11.41 18.99 0.75
C LEU A 43 -9.94 18.61 0.71
N PHE A 44 -9.32 18.37 1.88
CA PHE A 44 -8.05 17.67 1.93
C PHE A 44 -8.25 16.39 1.12
N GLY A 45 -7.57 16.38 -0.03
CA GLY A 45 -8.08 15.79 -1.25
C GLY A 45 -8.07 14.28 -1.17
N ARG A 46 -9.18 13.66 -1.59
CA ARG A 46 -9.14 12.24 -1.94
C ARG A 46 -7.94 12.01 -2.84
N HIS A 47 -7.13 11.03 -2.48
CA HIS A 47 -5.98 10.61 -3.26
C HIS A 47 -6.40 10.40 -4.73
N ARG A 48 -5.61 10.92 -5.66
CA ARG A 48 -5.79 10.72 -7.10
C ARG A 48 -4.63 9.89 -7.63
N PRO A 49 -4.89 8.82 -8.41
CA PRO A 49 -6.21 8.24 -8.69
C PRO A 49 -6.85 7.63 -7.42
N PRO A 50 -8.17 7.38 -7.40
CA PRO A 50 -8.81 6.69 -6.28
C PRO A 50 -8.24 5.26 -6.13
N LEU A 51 -8.32 4.70 -4.91
CA LEU A 51 -7.85 3.34 -4.64
C LEU A 51 -8.52 2.31 -5.54
N SER A 52 -9.81 2.50 -5.87
CA SER A 52 -10.53 1.67 -6.84
C SER A 52 -9.79 1.48 -8.18
N ALA A 53 -9.11 2.51 -8.69
CA ALA A 53 -8.36 2.40 -9.95
C ALA A 53 -7.11 1.51 -9.81
N ALA A 54 -6.43 1.57 -8.67
CA ALA A 54 -5.31 0.67 -8.37
C ALA A 54 -5.78 -0.78 -8.22
N LEU A 55 -6.97 -1.00 -7.64
CA LEU A 55 -7.59 -2.32 -7.52
C LEU A 55 -8.01 -2.88 -8.89
N ASP A 56 -8.60 -2.05 -9.76
CA ASP A 56 -8.92 -2.42 -11.14
C ASP A 56 -7.64 -2.78 -11.92
N PHE A 57 -6.57 -1.99 -11.78
CA PHE A 57 -5.28 -2.27 -12.38
C PHE A 57 -4.67 -3.59 -11.88
N ALA A 58 -4.81 -3.90 -10.59
CA ALA A 58 -4.35 -5.17 -10.02
C ALA A 58 -5.06 -6.36 -10.66
N ARG A 59 -6.38 -6.28 -10.89
CA ARG A 59 -7.13 -7.33 -11.60
C ARG A 59 -6.71 -7.49 -13.04
N TYR A 60 -6.54 -6.36 -13.73
CA TYR A 60 -6.17 -6.35 -15.14
C TYR A 60 -4.78 -6.98 -15.37
N THR A 61 -3.82 -6.64 -14.53
CA THR A 61 -2.43 -7.10 -14.70
C THR A 61 -2.14 -8.47 -14.12
N LYS A 62 -3.04 -9.01 -13.28
CA LYS A 62 -2.82 -10.27 -12.56
C LYS A 62 -4.05 -11.17 -12.62
N PRO A 63 -4.04 -12.21 -13.47
CA PRO A 63 -5.14 -13.17 -13.58
C PRO A 63 -5.54 -13.79 -12.24
N GLU A 64 -4.57 -14.06 -11.36
CA GLU A 64 -4.82 -14.61 -10.02
C GLU A 64 -5.59 -13.65 -9.09
N CYS A 65 -5.64 -12.36 -9.42
CA CYS A 65 -6.40 -11.34 -8.69
C CYS A 65 -7.80 -11.11 -9.27
N ALA A 66 -8.06 -11.55 -10.51
CA ALA A 66 -9.35 -11.36 -11.17
C ALA A 66 -10.47 -12.20 -10.52
N ALA A 67 -10.16 -13.41 -10.06
CA ALA A 67 -11.11 -14.34 -9.45
C ALA A 67 -11.35 -14.11 -7.94
N GLY A 68 -10.68 -13.12 -7.36
CA GLY A 68 -10.65 -12.88 -5.91
C GLY A 68 -9.21 -12.84 -5.40
N GLY A 69 -8.91 -11.82 -4.60
CA GLY A 69 -7.58 -11.54 -4.05
C GLY A 69 -7.69 -10.96 -2.66
N SER A 70 -6.56 -10.80 -1.97
CA SER A 70 -6.49 -9.94 -0.77
C SER A 70 -5.92 -8.57 -1.12
N ALA A 71 -6.40 -7.52 -0.46
CA ALA A 71 -5.74 -6.23 -0.44
C ALA A 71 -5.48 -5.77 0.99
N LEU A 72 -4.34 -5.14 1.21
CA LEU A 72 -3.96 -4.60 2.53
C LEU A 72 -4.35 -3.13 2.60
N ASP A 73 -4.99 -2.74 3.70
CA ASP A 73 -5.25 -1.35 4.08
C ASP A 73 -4.43 -1.02 5.32
N VAL A 74 -3.24 -0.46 5.14
CA VAL A 74 -2.36 -0.05 6.24
C VAL A 74 -2.65 1.39 6.61
N GLY A 75 -3.05 1.60 7.87
CA GLY A 75 -3.62 2.86 8.33
C GLY A 75 -5.10 2.95 7.95
N ALA A 76 -5.89 1.96 8.35
CA ALA A 76 -7.29 1.77 7.97
C ALA A 76 -8.29 2.73 8.64
N ARG A 77 -7.82 3.90 9.09
CA ARG A 77 -8.61 4.86 9.85
C ARG A 77 -9.86 5.28 9.07
N GLY A 78 -11.02 5.22 9.72
CA GLY A 78 -12.28 5.68 9.14
C GLY A 78 -12.91 4.73 8.10
N ALA A 79 -12.30 3.57 7.84
CA ALA A 79 -12.84 2.49 6.99
C ALA A 79 -13.09 2.82 5.50
N ALA A 80 -12.74 4.02 5.01
CA ALA A 80 -13.07 4.43 3.65
C ALA A 80 -12.39 3.51 2.61
N GLU A 81 -11.08 3.34 2.72
CA GLU A 81 -10.29 2.49 1.82
C GLU A 81 -10.62 1.01 1.98
N THR A 82 -10.82 0.55 3.23
CA THR A 82 -11.32 -0.81 3.50
C THR A 82 -12.65 -1.06 2.78
N SER A 83 -13.57 -0.09 2.79
CA SER A 83 -14.86 -0.20 2.09
C SER A 83 -14.70 -0.22 0.57
N GLU A 84 -13.77 0.56 0.02
CA GLU A 84 -13.43 0.51 -1.41
C GLU A 84 -12.86 -0.86 -1.81
N ILE A 85 -11.98 -1.43 -0.99
CA ILE A 85 -11.42 -2.78 -1.20
C ILE A 85 -12.53 -3.84 -1.26
N LEU A 86 -13.46 -3.82 -0.30
CA LEU A 86 -14.58 -4.77 -0.25
C LEU A 86 -15.55 -4.57 -1.42
N SER A 87 -15.86 -3.32 -1.77
CA SER A 87 -16.72 -2.98 -2.90
C SER A 87 -16.11 -3.44 -4.23
N ALA A 88 -14.78 -3.42 -4.31
CA ALA A 88 -14.02 -4.00 -5.40
C ALA A 88 -13.90 -5.53 -5.27
N GLY A 89 -14.62 -6.23 -4.39
CA GLY A 89 -14.67 -7.70 -4.32
C GLY A 89 -13.37 -8.38 -3.86
N PHE A 90 -12.49 -7.66 -3.17
CA PHE A 90 -11.30 -8.22 -2.53
C PHE A 90 -11.60 -8.60 -1.07
N HIS A 91 -10.84 -9.55 -0.53
CA HIS A 91 -10.72 -9.74 0.91
C HIS A 91 -9.84 -8.61 1.49
N ALA A 92 -10.35 -7.87 2.46
CA ALA A 92 -9.63 -6.76 3.08
C ALA A 92 -8.82 -7.25 4.30
N ILE A 93 -7.53 -6.95 4.32
CA ILE A 93 -6.69 -7.07 5.52
C ILE A 93 -6.43 -5.65 6.01
N ALA A 94 -7.23 -5.19 6.96
CA ALA A 94 -7.18 -3.85 7.51
C ALA A 94 -6.28 -3.82 8.75
N ILE A 95 -5.31 -2.91 8.76
CA ILE A 95 -4.35 -2.73 9.84
C ILE A 95 -4.52 -1.32 10.40
N GLU A 96 -4.91 -1.24 11.67
CA GLU A 96 -5.06 0.02 12.40
C GLU A 96 -4.26 -0.05 13.70
N CYS A 97 -3.49 0.98 13.98
CA CYS A 97 -2.59 1.03 15.12
C CYS A 97 -3.17 1.78 16.32
N GLN A 98 -4.10 2.70 16.09
CA GLN A 98 -4.83 3.39 17.15
C GLN A 98 -5.86 2.45 17.79
N PRO A 99 -5.77 2.14 19.09
CA PRO A 99 -6.72 1.22 19.74
C PRO A 99 -8.17 1.69 19.69
N ASP A 100 -8.40 2.99 19.82
CA ASP A 100 -9.74 3.58 19.79
C ASP A 100 -10.36 3.46 18.38
N GLU A 101 -9.59 3.70 17.31
CA GLU A 101 -10.08 3.51 15.93
C GLU A 101 -10.22 2.03 15.58
N TYR A 102 -9.28 1.17 16.00
CA TYR A 102 -9.44 -0.28 15.87
C TYR A 102 -10.74 -0.77 16.49
N THR A 103 -11.10 -0.30 17.68
CA THR A 103 -12.35 -0.69 18.36
C THR A 103 -13.57 -0.32 17.52
N ARG A 104 -13.58 0.89 16.94
CA ARG A 104 -14.65 1.33 16.04
C ARG A 104 -14.73 0.48 14.77
N LEU A 105 -13.59 0.22 14.13
CA LEU A 105 -13.51 -0.64 12.94
C LEU A 105 -13.95 -2.07 13.25
N HIS A 106 -13.57 -2.59 14.41
CA HIS A 106 -13.95 -3.93 14.87
C HIS A 106 -15.46 -4.01 15.07
N GLU A 107 -16.08 -3.05 15.75
CA GLU A 107 -17.54 -3.00 15.91
C GLU A 107 -18.27 -2.95 14.56
N HIS A 108 -17.71 -2.23 13.59
CA HIS A 108 -18.26 -2.13 12.24
C HIS A 108 -18.16 -3.44 11.44
N TRP A 109 -17.02 -4.14 11.51
CA TRP A 109 -16.70 -5.27 10.63
C TRP A 109 -16.64 -6.65 11.29
N ARG A 110 -16.86 -6.79 12.60
CA ARG A 110 -16.69 -8.07 13.34
C ARG A 110 -17.47 -9.28 12.81
N TYR A 111 -18.50 -9.06 11.97
CA TYR A 111 -19.29 -10.13 11.35
C TYR A 111 -19.03 -10.31 9.85
N ASP A 112 -18.21 -9.45 9.24
CA ASP A 112 -17.85 -9.59 7.83
C ASP A 112 -16.67 -10.54 7.68
N LYS A 113 -16.95 -11.71 7.11
CA LYS A 113 -15.94 -12.74 6.83
C LYS A 113 -14.91 -12.32 5.78
N ASN A 114 -15.18 -11.25 5.03
CA ASN A 114 -14.28 -10.70 4.02
C ASN A 114 -13.31 -9.66 4.61
N VAL A 115 -13.35 -9.41 5.92
CA VAL A 115 -12.46 -8.48 6.62
C VAL A 115 -11.64 -9.22 7.67
N THR A 116 -10.33 -9.10 7.57
CA THR A 116 -9.41 -9.39 8.66
C THR A 116 -8.90 -8.08 9.23
N LEU A 117 -9.23 -7.78 10.49
CA LEU A 117 -8.83 -6.55 11.17
C LEU A 117 -7.74 -6.82 12.22
N LEU A 118 -6.65 -6.06 12.16
CA LEU A 118 -5.47 -6.22 13.02
C LEU A 118 -5.19 -4.94 13.81
N ASN A 119 -5.10 -5.04 15.14
CA ASN A 119 -4.73 -3.94 16.04
C ASN A 119 -3.22 -3.91 16.26
N MET A 120 -2.48 -3.29 15.34
CA MET A 120 -1.03 -3.18 15.43
C MET A 120 -0.49 -2.15 14.44
N CYS A 121 0.72 -1.68 14.72
CA CYS A 121 1.48 -0.87 13.79
C CYS A 121 2.32 -1.75 12.85
N ALA A 122 2.34 -1.39 11.57
CA ALA A 122 3.29 -1.96 10.63
C ALA A 122 4.71 -1.38 10.88
N SER A 123 5.73 -2.24 10.83
CA SER A 123 7.14 -1.90 11.06
C SER A 123 8.05 -2.62 10.07
N ASN A 124 9.31 -2.23 10.02
CA ASN A 124 10.40 -2.98 9.35
C ASN A 124 11.25 -3.78 10.34
N ASP A 125 11.27 -3.37 11.61
CA ASP A 125 12.01 -4.00 12.70
C ASP A 125 11.20 -5.12 13.36
N GLY A 126 11.86 -5.97 14.16
CA GLY A 126 11.19 -7.05 14.91
C GLY A 126 10.03 -6.58 15.81
N PRO A 127 9.21 -7.51 16.33
CA PRO A 127 8.10 -7.16 17.21
C PRO A 127 8.58 -6.33 18.40
N GLU A 128 8.07 -5.11 18.54
CA GLU A 128 8.49 -4.18 19.59
C GLU A 128 7.34 -3.28 20.04
N ILE A 129 7.44 -2.74 21.26
CA ILE A 129 6.49 -1.76 21.76
C ILE A 129 6.99 -0.37 21.37
N LYS A 130 6.26 0.33 20.50
CA LYS A 130 6.53 1.72 20.11
C LYS A 130 5.60 2.70 20.79
N THR A 131 6.03 3.96 20.84
CA THR A 131 5.14 5.08 21.17
C THR A 131 4.54 5.61 19.88
N LEU A 132 3.21 5.52 19.75
CA LEU A 132 2.44 6.21 18.72
C LEU A 132 2.14 7.62 19.22
N TYR A 133 2.39 8.62 18.38
CA TYR A 133 2.07 10.01 18.65
C TYR A 133 0.78 10.37 17.93
N ASN A 134 -0.21 10.81 18.69
CA ASN A 134 -1.50 11.19 18.12
C ASN A 134 -1.51 12.67 17.75
N ALA A 135 -2.11 12.97 16.62
CA ALA A 135 -2.49 14.30 16.18
C ALA A 135 -3.98 14.29 15.83
N GLU A 136 -4.67 15.42 15.96
CA GLU A 136 -6.07 15.51 15.52
C GLU A 136 -6.19 15.11 14.03
N GLY A 137 -6.87 14.00 13.74
CA GLY A 137 -7.02 13.48 12.39
C GLY A 137 -5.81 12.73 11.80
N ALA A 138 -4.70 12.57 12.53
CA ALA A 138 -3.53 11.83 12.04
C ALA A 138 -2.75 11.11 13.16
N THR A 139 -1.93 10.13 12.82
CA THR A 139 -0.98 9.51 13.76
C THR A 139 0.33 9.17 13.11
N THR A 140 1.38 9.15 13.91
CA THR A 140 2.71 8.79 13.42
C THR A 140 3.53 8.05 14.48
N LEU A 141 4.37 7.12 14.03
CA LEU A 141 5.41 6.48 14.84
C LEU A 141 6.70 7.32 14.89
N GLN A 142 6.83 8.32 14.03
CA GLN A 142 8.01 9.17 13.96
C GLN A 142 7.77 10.46 14.73
N ARG A 143 8.45 10.62 15.87
CA ARG A 143 8.40 11.87 16.63
C ARG A 143 8.82 13.08 15.78
N GLY A 144 9.73 12.89 14.83
CA GLY A 144 10.22 13.94 13.93
C GLY A 144 9.13 14.57 13.05
N THR A 145 8.10 13.80 12.67
CA THR A 145 6.93 14.27 11.92
C THR A 145 6.15 15.35 12.67
N LEU A 146 6.21 15.34 14.01
CA LEU A 146 5.58 16.36 14.84
C LEU A 146 6.32 17.70 14.82
N ASN A 147 7.48 17.84 14.19
CA ASN A 147 8.21 19.12 14.21
C ASN A 147 7.59 20.17 13.28
N HIS A 148 6.70 19.78 12.37
CA HIS A 148 5.98 20.70 11.50
C HIS A 148 4.90 21.47 12.27
N ALA A 149 4.78 22.78 12.02
CA ALA A 149 3.89 23.66 12.77
C ALA A 149 2.43 23.16 12.80
N GLY A 150 1.92 22.65 11.67
CA GLY A 150 0.58 22.05 11.58
C GLY A 150 0.44 20.82 12.48
N GLU A 151 1.36 19.86 12.40
CA GLU A 151 1.36 18.67 13.25
C GLU A 151 1.47 19.01 14.74
N ARG A 152 2.26 20.02 15.11
CA ARG A 152 2.36 20.47 16.51
C ARG A 152 1.04 20.96 17.04
N ILE A 153 0.30 21.73 16.25
CA ILE A 153 -1.03 22.24 16.65
C ILE A 153 -1.99 21.08 16.81
N ARG A 154 -2.05 20.18 15.81
CA ARG A 154 -2.89 18.98 15.85
C ARG A 154 -2.55 18.05 17.02
N HIS A 155 -1.26 17.88 17.32
CA HIS A 155 -0.78 17.11 18.45
C HIS A 155 -1.11 17.76 19.80
N ALA A 156 -1.02 19.08 19.90
CA ALA A 156 -1.40 19.81 21.10
C ALA A 156 -2.91 19.72 21.39
N ALA A 157 -3.73 19.65 20.33
CA ALA A 157 -5.18 19.49 20.41
C ALA A 157 -5.63 18.04 20.72
N ALA A 158 -4.76 17.04 20.55
CA ALA A 158 -5.12 15.64 20.76
C ALA A 158 -5.42 15.34 22.24
N VAL A 159 -6.57 14.70 22.51
CA VAL A 159 -7.01 14.29 23.86
C VAL A 159 -6.00 13.38 24.55
N ARG A 160 -5.42 12.43 23.79
CA ARG A 160 -4.32 11.57 24.23
C ARG A 160 -3.14 11.82 23.34
N LYS A 161 -2.05 12.40 23.86
CA LYS A 161 -0.87 12.75 23.06
C LYS A 161 -0.10 11.55 22.57
N THR A 162 -0.02 10.49 23.38
CA THR A 162 0.74 9.29 23.06
C THR A 162 0.00 8.03 23.52
N VAL A 163 0.30 6.91 22.86
CA VAL A 163 -0.17 5.58 23.23
C VAL A 163 0.92 4.55 22.92
N SER A 164 1.07 3.54 23.77
CA SER A 164 1.98 2.41 23.51
C SER A 164 1.30 1.40 22.60
N VAL A 165 1.97 1.00 21.53
CA VAL A 165 1.43 0.12 20.49
C VAL A 165 2.44 -0.96 20.15
N ILE A 166 1.95 -2.11 19.71
CA ILE A 166 2.81 -3.17 19.17
C ILE A 166 3.10 -2.85 17.70
N ALA A 167 4.38 -2.77 17.35
CA ALA A 167 4.84 -2.61 15.97
C ALA A 167 5.50 -3.90 15.50
N ILE A 168 5.17 -4.38 14.31
CA ILE A 168 5.64 -5.67 13.78
C ILE A 168 5.78 -5.64 12.25
N PRO A 169 6.73 -6.38 11.65
CA PRO A 169 6.78 -6.56 10.20
C PRO A 169 5.56 -7.32 9.75
N LEU A 170 4.84 -6.76 8.78
CA LEU A 170 3.60 -7.37 8.29
C LEU A 170 3.84 -8.76 7.69
N ASP A 171 4.99 -9.01 7.08
CA ASP A 171 5.36 -10.35 6.63
C ASP A 171 5.32 -11.39 7.78
N ARG A 172 5.62 -11.03 9.03
CA ARG A 172 5.51 -11.97 10.15
C ARG A 172 4.08 -12.36 10.50
N LEU A 173 3.10 -11.58 10.05
CA LEU A 173 1.67 -11.84 10.25
C LEU A 173 1.09 -12.61 9.06
N LEU A 174 1.53 -12.24 7.86
CA LEU A 174 1.04 -12.80 6.60
C LEU A 174 1.67 -14.16 6.30
N TRP A 175 2.87 -14.43 6.84
CA TRP A 175 3.61 -15.67 6.62
C TRP A 175 3.80 -16.42 7.93
N ALA A 176 3.41 -17.69 7.94
CA ALA A 176 3.84 -18.62 8.97
C ALA A 176 5.14 -19.28 8.54
N HIS A 177 6.11 -19.35 9.44
CA HIS A 177 7.20 -20.30 9.29
C HIS A 177 6.59 -21.70 9.35
N ARG A 178 6.75 -22.49 8.29
CA ARG A 178 6.47 -23.92 8.38
C ARG A 178 7.51 -24.49 9.35
N THR A 179 7.12 -24.70 10.61
CA THR A 179 7.95 -25.46 11.54
C THR A 179 8.07 -26.85 10.96
N GLY A 180 9.19 -27.12 10.29
CA GLY A 180 9.48 -28.45 9.78
C GLY A 180 9.38 -29.44 10.93
N VAL A 181 8.66 -30.54 10.70
CA VAL A 181 8.79 -31.73 11.54
C VAL A 181 10.28 -32.07 11.57
N ALA A 182 10.89 -32.07 12.76
CA ALA A 182 12.31 -32.38 13.03
C ALA A 182 13.36 -31.28 12.74
N GLY A 183 13.18 -30.06 13.25
CA GLY A 183 14.31 -29.21 13.69
C GLY A 183 15.23 -28.64 12.60
N ARG A 184 14.88 -28.78 11.32
CA ARG A 184 15.52 -28.02 10.23
C ARG A 184 14.65 -26.83 9.89
N ALA A 185 15.21 -25.63 10.04
CA ALA A 185 14.59 -24.42 9.52
C ALA A 185 14.44 -24.58 8.00
N SER A 186 13.22 -24.85 7.54
CA SER A 186 12.91 -24.78 6.12
C SER A 186 12.78 -23.30 5.75
N SER A 187 13.41 -22.90 4.64
CA SER A 187 13.20 -21.59 4.01
C SER A 187 11.80 -21.45 3.41
N ASP A 188 10.96 -22.48 3.48
CA ASP A 188 9.59 -22.47 2.96
C ASP A 188 8.67 -21.66 3.88
N LEU A 189 8.60 -20.35 3.61
CA LEU A 189 7.52 -19.52 4.12
C LEU A 189 6.20 -19.95 3.47
N VAL A 190 5.25 -20.36 4.30
CA VAL A 190 3.89 -20.66 3.88
C VAL A 190 2.97 -19.52 4.31
N PRO A 191 1.91 -19.21 3.55
CA PRO A 191 0.91 -18.24 4.01
C PRO A 191 0.42 -18.60 5.41
N ALA A 192 0.30 -17.61 6.29
CA ALA A 192 -0.28 -17.80 7.61
C ALA A 192 -1.71 -18.33 7.48
N LYS A 193 -2.15 -19.09 8.48
CA LYS A 193 -3.52 -19.63 8.52
C LYS A 193 -4.51 -18.46 8.41
N GLY A 194 -5.27 -18.40 7.32
CA GLY A 194 -6.20 -17.30 7.01
C GLY A 194 -5.85 -16.51 5.74
N MET A 195 -4.61 -16.58 5.25
CA MET A 195 -4.27 -16.08 3.92
C MET A 195 -4.70 -17.08 2.84
N VAL A 196 -5.96 -16.96 2.40
CA VAL A 196 -6.54 -17.85 1.38
C VAL A 196 -6.25 -17.37 -0.05
N HIS A 197 -5.95 -16.07 -0.21
CA HIS A 197 -5.82 -15.41 -1.50
C HIS A 197 -4.48 -14.70 -1.66
N PRO A 198 -3.94 -14.58 -2.90
CA PRO A 198 -2.74 -13.79 -3.17
C PRO A 198 -2.95 -12.32 -2.76
N VAL A 199 -1.86 -11.67 -2.32
CA VAL A 199 -1.89 -10.23 -2.05
C VAL A 199 -1.80 -9.47 -3.36
N CYS A 200 -2.89 -8.82 -3.75
CA CYS A 200 -3.05 -8.19 -5.05
C CYS A 200 -2.74 -6.70 -5.03
N ALA A 201 -3.10 -6.03 -3.94
CA ALA A 201 -2.86 -4.61 -3.74
C ALA A 201 -2.45 -4.32 -2.28
N ILE A 202 -1.70 -3.24 -2.09
CA ILE A 202 -1.34 -2.70 -0.79
C ILE A 202 -1.63 -1.20 -0.84
N LYS A 203 -2.49 -0.73 0.06
CA LYS A 203 -2.59 0.69 0.40
C LYS A 203 -1.78 0.96 1.68
N ALA A 204 -0.93 1.98 1.66
CA ALA A 204 -0.17 2.44 2.82
C ALA A 204 -0.29 3.96 2.99
N ASP A 205 -1.04 4.37 4.01
CA ASP A 205 -1.14 5.76 4.47
C ASP A 205 -0.83 5.78 5.95
N VAL A 206 0.42 6.11 6.29
CA VAL A 206 0.95 6.03 7.66
C VAL A 206 1.81 7.25 7.99
N GLN A 207 1.54 8.38 7.33
CA GLN A 207 2.09 9.70 7.64
C GLN A 207 3.63 9.71 7.75
N GLY A 208 4.31 9.25 6.70
CA GLY A 208 5.77 9.27 6.58
C GLY A 208 6.46 7.99 7.02
N PHE A 209 5.70 6.94 7.35
CA PHE A 209 6.23 5.62 7.72
C PHE A 209 6.13 4.58 6.61
N GLU A 210 5.78 4.98 5.38
CA GLU A 210 5.45 4.10 4.26
C GLU A 210 6.65 3.21 3.88
N THR A 211 7.87 3.75 3.91
CA THR A 211 9.09 2.98 3.61
C THR A 211 9.26 1.82 4.59
N ALA A 212 9.03 2.04 5.88
CA ALA A 212 9.18 1.01 6.91
C ALA A 212 8.08 -0.06 6.77
N VAL A 213 6.85 0.34 6.46
CA VAL A 213 5.76 -0.59 6.14
C VAL A 213 6.15 -1.51 4.99
N LEU A 214 6.66 -0.95 3.90
CA LEU A 214 7.03 -1.72 2.72
C LEU A 214 8.27 -2.59 2.95
N GLN A 215 9.23 -2.14 3.76
CA GLN A 215 10.35 -2.96 4.20
C GLN A 215 9.88 -4.17 5.01
N GLY A 216 8.88 -3.99 5.88
CA GLY A 216 8.21 -5.08 6.60
C GLY A 216 7.38 -6.02 5.75
N LEU A 217 7.22 -5.72 4.45
CA LEU A 217 6.49 -6.51 3.45
C LEU A 217 7.39 -7.07 2.35
N THR A 218 8.71 -7.07 2.55
CA THR A 218 9.69 -7.46 1.51
C THR A 218 9.40 -8.82 0.86
N GLU A 219 9.01 -9.83 1.65
CA GLU A 219 8.67 -11.16 1.13
C GLU A 219 7.36 -11.11 0.33
N THR A 220 6.34 -10.45 0.87
CA THR A 220 5.06 -10.23 0.15
C THR A 220 5.29 -9.54 -1.18
N LEU A 221 6.13 -8.50 -1.20
CA LEU A 221 6.48 -7.75 -2.41
C LEU A 221 7.21 -8.62 -3.43
N ARG A 222 8.16 -9.45 -2.99
CA ARG A 222 8.89 -10.37 -3.89
C ARG A 222 8.00 -11.44 -4.48
N ARG A 223 7.10 -12.00 -3.65
CA ARG A 223 6.28 -13.16 -4.02
C ARG A 223 5.11 -12.79 -4.92
N TYR A 224 4.32 -11.79 -4.53
CA TYR A 224 3.08 -11.45 -5.23
C TYR A 224 3.18 -10.20 -6.09
N ARG A 225 4.23 -9.39 -5.92
CA ARG A 225 4.45 -8.13 -6.64
C ARG A 225 3.20 -7.20 -6.66
N PRO A 226 2.46 -7.04 -5.55
CA PRO A 226 1.16 -6.33 -5.48
C PRO A 226 1.20 -4.93 -6.09
N VAL A 227 0.07 -4.42 -6.58
CA VAL A 227 -0.03 -2.98 -6.88
C VAL A 227 0.13 -2.20 -5.58
N ILE A 228 1.05 -1.25 -5.54
CA ILE A 228 1.32 -0.45 -4.33
C ILE A 228 0.69 0.91 -4.52
N TYR A 229 -0.18 1.27 -3.58
CA TYR A 229 -0.83 2.56 -3.46
C TYR A 229 -0.35 3.20 -2.15
N TYR A 230 0.28 4.36 -2.20
CA TYR A 230 0.75 5.02 -0.98
C TYR A 230 0.73 6.54 -1.16
N GLU A 231 0.60 7.25 -0.05
CA GLU A 231 0.65 8.71 -0.08
C GLU A 231 2.08 9.18 -0.34
N PHE A 232 2.29 9.89 -1.45
CA PHE A 232 3.55 10.55 -1.72
C PHE A 232 3.53 11.97 -1.13
N GLU A 233 4.02 12.12 0.09
CA GLU A 233 4.14 13.42 0.71
C GLU A 233 5.53 14.04 0.46
N TYR A 234 5.56 15.12 -0.34
CA TYR A 234 6.78 15.92 -0.59
C TYR A 234 7.35 16.56 0.68
N ARG A 235 6.50 16.86 1.66
CA ARG A 235 6.90 17.51 2.92
C ARG A 235 7.85 16.64 3.74
N PHE A 236 7.74 15.32 3.60
CA PHE A 236 8.63 14.37 4.25
C PHE A 236 9.85 14.02 3.39
N ALA A 237 10.39 15.01 2.64
CA ALA A 237 11.51 15.02 1.65
C ALA A 237 12.57 13.89 1.67
N PHE A 238 12.71 13.15 2.77
CA PHE A 238 13.26 11.80 2.85
C PHE A 238 12.41 10.68 2.20
N SER A 239 11.19 10.95 1.73
CA SER A 239 10.27 10.02 1.07
C SER A 239 10.75 9.49 -0.29
N PHE A 240 11.92 9.95 -0.79
CA PHE A 240 12.73 9.17 -1.74
C PHE A 240 13.04 7.76 -1.23
N GLY A 241 13.02 7.55 0.09
CA GLY A 241 13.22 6.25 0.71
C GLY A 241 12.28 5.19 0.15
N THR A 242 10.99 5.49 -0.02
CA THR A 242 10.01 4.50 -0.49
C THR A 242 10.30 4.09 -1.93
N LYS A 243 10.42 5.06 -2.85
CA LYS A 243 10.73 4.80 -4.26
C LYS A 243 12.06 4.08 -4.42
N ARG A 244 13.13 4.56 -3.77
CA ARG A 244 14.46 3.93 -3.81
C ARG A 244 14.44 2.53 -3.23
N PHE A 245 13.68 2.30 -2.15
CA PHE A 245 13.52 0.96 -1.58
C PHE A 245 12.87 0.03 -2.59
N ILE A 246 11.71 0.40 -3.15
CA ILE A 246 11.00 -0.38 -4.16
C ILE A 246 11.90 -0.68 -5.37
N GLU A 247 12.62 0.32 -5.88
CA GLU A 247 13.58 0.17 -6.98
C GLU A 247 14.72 -0.79 -6.62
N SER A 248 15.25 -0.71 -5.39
CA SER A 248 16.36 -1.56 -4.93
C SER A 248 15.98 -3.04 -4.81
N LEU A 249 14.69 -3.37 -4.73
CA LEU A 249 14.24 -4.77 -4.79
C LEU A 249 14.45 -5.40 -6.17
N GLY A 250 14.67 -4.62 -7.23
CA GLY A 250 14.89 -5.13 -8.60
C GLY A 250 13.68 -5.87 -9.19
N LEU A 251 12.47 -5.56 -8.71
CA LEU A 251 11.23 -6.26 -9.08
C LEU A 251 10.52 -5.68 -10.31
N GLY A 252 11.04 -4.59 -10.89
CA GLY A 252 10.49 -3.97 -12.10
C GLY A 252 9.21 -3.16 -11.86
N TYR A 253 8.98 -2.65 -10.65
CA TYR A 253 7.88 -1.73 -10.39
C TYR A 253 8.00 -0.45 -11.22
N MET A 254 6.88 -0.01 -11.77
CA MET A 254 6.76 1.26 -12.48
C MET A 254 5.87 2.20 -11.67
N CYS A 255 6.34 3.43 -11.45
CA CYS A 255 5.50 4.48 -10.87
C CYS A 255 4.63 5.06 -11.99
N LEU A 256 3.31 5.10 -11.78
CA LEU A 256 2.40 5.80 -12.68
C LEU A 256 2.30 7.25 -12.22
N PRO A 257 2.57 8.25 -13.08
CA PRO A 257 2.37 9.65 -12.71
C PRO A 257 0.86 9.92 -12.53
N ASP A 258 0.53 10.82 -11.60
CA ASP A 258 -0.86 11.15 -11.22
C ASP A 258 -1.75 11.54 -12.42
N GLU A 259 -1.16 12.09 -13.47
CA GLU A 259 -1.88 12.57 -14.67
C GLU A 259 -2.26 11.44 -15.65
N GLN A 260 -1.71 10.22 -15.52
CA GLN A 260 -1.86 9.16 -16.52
C GLN A 260 -2.82 8.03 -16.14
N VAL A 261 -3.40 8.05 -14.93
CA VAL A 261 -4.36 7.00 -14.51
C VAL A 261 -5.78 7.42 -14.88
N THR A 262 -6.05 7.55 -16.18
CA THR A 262 -7.43 7.49 -16.70
C THR A 262 -7.65 6.06 -17.20
N VAL A 263 -8.19 5.19 -16.33
CA VAL A 263 -8.69 3.89 -16.78
C VAL A 263 -9.96 4.17 -17.56
N GLU A 264 -9.87 4.18 -18.90
CA GLU A 264 -11.05 4.10 -19.74
C GLU A 264 -11.76 2.79 -19.41
N ARG A 265 -12.85 2.87 -18.65
CA ARG A 265 -13.71 1.72 -18.38
C ARG A 265 -14.27 1.27 -19.72
N SER A 266 -13.72 0.19 -20.26
CA SER A 266 -14.28 -0.45 -21.45
C SER A 266 -15.74 -0.80 -21.14
N PRO A 267 -16.73 -0.32 -21.93
CA PRO A 267 -18.12 -0.68 -21.71
C PRO A 267 -18.26 -2.19 -21.85
N LEU A 268 -18.70 -2.84 -20.76
CA LEU A 268 -19.13 -4.24 -20.76
C LEU A 268 -20.45 -4.39 -21.52
#